data_AF-A0AAV2GEE0-F1
#
_entry.id   AF-A0AAV2GEE0-F1
#
_cell.length_a   1.000
_cell.length_b   1.000
_cell.length_c   1.000
_cell.angle_alpha   90.00
_cell.angle_beta   90.00
_cell.angle_gamma   90.00
#
_symmetry.space_group_name_H-M   'P 1'
#
loop_
_entity.id
_entity.type
_entity.pdbx_description
1 polymer ?
#
loop_
_entity_poly.entity_id
_entity_poly.type
_entity_poly.pdbx_seq_one_letter_code
_entity_poly.pdbx_strand_id
1 'polypeptide(L)'
;MTFDSEILTVVWKGFSSRSGNDITGNTVSYLNQRLDHDMGGILTTICNHSFHCSCISKWADSSCPVCRYCQQMPEKSVCFMCQTSENLWICLICGFVGCGRYKEGHAVRHWKETQHCYSLELETQRVWDYAGDNYVHRLIQSKTDGKLVELHTHCVHAVDGCGSCGCMDSGISETLLSSKVEAIVSEYNELLATQLENQKQYFEALLQEVKDETARKTSEAVKKVASQKTLKLQAKLERCTKEKKFLDDLNENLAKNPQVWKVKILQMEESEKKALKLKDDKIQMLEQQLHDLMARLEVGKLPTEQDGSATSTAITEAPIHVQSISSLPSDTEGGVK
;
A
#
# COMPACT_ATOMS: atom_id res chain seq x y z
N MET A 1 13.29 10.86 -9.81
CA MET A 1 14.50 10.54 -10.59
C MET A 1 14.98 9.18 -10.06
N THR A 2 14.45 8.12 -10.70
CA THR A 2 15.19 7.00 -11.37
C THR A 2 15.38 5.85 -10.37
N PHE A 3 14.57 4.78 -10.30
CA PHE A 3 14.20 3.76 -11.32
C PHE A 3 15.39 3.29 -12.17
N ASP A 4 15.85 2.05 -11.90
CA ASP A 4 16.00 0.90 -12.82
C ASP A 4 16.71 -0.23 -12.04
N SER A 5 16.29 -1.51 -11.95
CA SER A 5 15.74 -2.52 -12.88
C SER A 5 16.75 -3.11 -13.87
N GLU A 6 17.20 -4.34 -13.61
CA GLU A 6 17.79 -5.34 -14.53
C GLU A 6 17.95 -6.63 -13.66
N ILE A 7 17.19 -7.73 -13.73
CA ILE A 7 16.78 -8.67 -14.80
C ILE A 7 17.96 -9.29 -15.59
N LEU A 8 18.43 -10.41 -15.01
CA LEU A 8 18.60 -11.75 -15.59
C LEU A 8 19.46 -12.01 -16.87
N THR A 9 20.34 -13.00 -16.68
CA THR A 9 20.85 -14.04 -17.61
C THR A 9 21.92 -13.69 -18.64
N VAL A 10 23.14 -14.26 -18.49
CA VAL A 10 23.80 -15.10 -19.51
C VAL A 10 24.73 -16.14 -18.82
N VAL A 11 24.69 -17.34 -19.40
CA VAL A 11 25.30 -18.63 -19.06
C VAL A 11 26.78 -18.75 -19.48
N TRP A 12 27.56 -19.48 -18.67
CA TRP A 12 28.79 -20.28 -18.94
C TRP A 12 29.72 -19.97 -20.13
N LYS A 13 31.04 -19.81 -19.85
CA LYS A 13 32.14 -20.70 -20.34
C LYS A 13 33.54 -20.31 -19.86
N GLY A 14 34.38 -21.34 -19.66
CA GLY A 14 35.86 -21.30 -19.56
C GLY A 14 36.37 -22.26 -18.48
N PHE A 15 36.57 -23.56 -18.66
CA PHE A 15 37.36 -24.36 -19.64
C PHE A 15 38.89 -24.21 -19.53
N SER A 16 39.57 -25.26 -19.05
CA SER A 16 40.87 -25.81 -19.54
C SER A 16 41.37 -26.91 -18.57
N SER A 17 41.97 -28.05 -18.93
CA SER A 17 42.27 -28.76 -20.18
C SER A 17 43.02 -30.06 -19.87
N ARG A 18 42.77 -31.13 -20.66
CA ARG A 18 43.74 -32.10 -21.30
C ARG A 18 43.04 -33.46 -21.54
N SER A 19 42.63 -33.75 -22.78
CA SER A 19 43.36 -34.42 -23.90
C SER A 19 43.23 -35.96 -23.84
N GLY A 20 42.84 -36.73 -24.85
CA GLY A 20 42.48 -36.54 -26.25
C GLY A 20 42.36 -37.92 -26.94
N ASN A 21 41.78 -37.94 -28.15
CA ASN A 21 41.66 -39.05 -29.15
C ASN A 21 40.63 -40.16 -28.86
N ASP A 22 39.90 -40.74 -29.82
CA ASP A 22 39.44 -40.37 -31.16
C ASP A 22 38.44 -41.46 -31.64
N ILE A 23 37.44 -41.06 -32.42
CA ILE A 23 36.82 -41.79 -33.56
C ILE A 23 35.84 -42.98 -33.35
N THR A 24 34.73 -42.84 -34.10
CA THR A 24 33.71 -43.80 -34.59
C THR A 24 32.60 -44.27 -33.66
N GLY A 25 31.38 -43.86 -34.03
CA GLY A 25 30.16 -44.54 -33.64
C GLY A 25 29.99 -45.85 -34.42
N ASN A 26 29.33 -46.81 -33.79
CA ASN A 26 28.41 -47.72 -34.47
C ASN A 26 27.42 -48.32 -33.46
N THR A 27 26.23 -48.55 -33.97
CA THR A 27 25.00 -49.02 -33.35
C THR A 27 25.06 -50.41 -32.67
N VAL A 28 24.39 -50.50 -31.53
CA VAL A 28 23.54 -51.59 -30.99
C VAL A 28 23.87 -53.05 -31.37
N SER A 29 24.15 -53.90 -30.36
CA SER A 29 23.34 -55.09 -30.04
C SER A 29 23.90 -55.88 -28.85
N TYR A 30 22.95 -56.46 -28.11
CA TYR A 30 23.05 -57.24 -26.88
C TYR A 30 24.11 -58.34 -26.85
N LEU A 31 24.73 -58.56 -25.67
CA LEU A 31 25.02 -59.91 -25.19
C LEU A 31 25.23 -59.94 -23.66
N ASN A 32 24.43 -60.79 -23.02
CA ASN A 32 24.56 -61.31 -21.66
C ASN A 32 26.01 -61.49 -21.21
N GLN A 33 26.40 -60.84 -20.12
CA GLN A 33 27.48 -61.34 -19.28
C GLN A 33 26.86 -62.10 -18.11
N ARG A 34 26.99 -63.43 -18.19
CA ARG A 34 26.83 -64.34 -17.07
C ARG A 34 27.81 -63.90 -15.99
N LEU A 35 27.31 -63.42 -14.86
CA LEU A 35 28.12 -63.28 -13.64
C LEU A 35 27.85 -64.51 -12.79
N ASP A 36 28.81 -65.41 -12.85
CA ASP A 36 28.87 -66.59 -12.00
C ASP A 36 28.85 -66.22 -10.52
N HIS A 37 28.30 -67.19 -9.81
CA HIS A 37 28.04 -67.31 -8.39
C HIS A 37 29.27 -66.99 -7.50
N ASP A 38 29.25 -65.81 -6.89
CA ASP A 38 29.77 -65.63 -5.53
C ASP A 38 28.56 -65.32 -4.64
N MET A 39 28.37 -66.09 -3.56
CA MET A 39 27.35 -65.88 -2.53
C MET A 39 27.57 -64.59 -1.70
N GLY A 40 27.91 -63.49 -2.36
CA GLY A 40 27.90 -62.16 -1.78
C GLY A 40 26.49 -61.60 -1.87
N GLY A 41 25.66 -61.88 -0.86
CA GLY A 41 24.31 -61.33 -0.78
C GLY A 41 24.28 -59.83 -1.10
N ILE A 42 23.23 -59.39 -1.76
CA ILE A 42 22.96 -57.95 -1.88
C ILE A 42 22.27 -57.55 -0.58
N LEU A 43 22.96 -56.77 0.24
CA LEU A 43 22.38 -56.19 1.45
C LEU A 43 21.66 -54.90 1.07
N THR A 44 20.34 -54.93 1.15
CA THR A 44 19.54 -53.70 1.07
C THR A 44 19.41 -53.12 2.47
N THR A 45 20.01 -51.95 2.66
CA THR A 45 19.91 -51.16 3.89
C THR A 45 18.49 -50.63 4.09
N ILE A 46 18.10 -50.28 5.32
CA ILE A 46 16.78 -49.73 5.65
C ILE A 46 16.45 -48.38 4.98
N CYS A 47 17.47 -47.68 4.47
CA CYS A 47 17.32 -46.53 3.58
C CYS A 47 17.16 -46.91 2.10
N ASN A 48 16.92 -48.19 1.80
CA ASN A 48 16.66 -48.75 0.47
C ASN A 48 17.81 -48.61 -0.53
N HIS A 49 19.05 -48.54 -0.03
CA HIS A 49 20.27 -48.62 -0.84
C HIS A 49 20.84 -50.03 -0.76
N SER A 50 21.13 -50.61 -1.92
CA SER A 50 21.63 -51.98 -2.07
C SER A 50 23.13 -51.98 -2.30
N PHE A 51 23.85 -52.77 -1.50
CA PHE A 51 25.29 -52.93 -1.60
C PHE A 51 25.64 -54.41 -1.66
N HIS A 52 26.74 -54.76 -2.33
CA HIS A 52 27.30 -56.09 -2.15
C HIS A 52 27.78 -56.25 -0.69
N CYS A 53 27.42 -57.37 -0.04
CA CYS A 53 27.85 -57.66 1.34
C CYS A 53 29.37 -57.55 1.54
N SER A 54 30.16 -57.88 0.51
CA SER A 54 31.63 -57.76 0.52
C SER A 54 32.14 -56.31 0.52
N CYS A 55 31.33 -55.36 0.03
CA CYS A 55 31.68 -53.95 -0.01
C CYS A 55 31.27 -53.22 1.27
N ILE A 56 30.10 -53.53 1.83
CA ILE A 56 29.61 -52.89 3.07
C ILE A 56 30.36 -53.38 4.31
N SER A 57 30.81 -54.64 4.34
CA SER A 57 31.57 -55.20 5.47
C SER A 57 32.95 -54.56 5.67
N LYS A 58 33.50 -53.94 4.63
CA LYS A 58 34.77 -53.19 4.69
C LYS A 58 34.58 -51.73 5.11
N TRP A 59 33.33 -51.27 5.21
CA TRP A 59 33.01 -49.92 5.66
C TRP A 59 33.01 -49.87 7.19
N ALA A 60 33.82 -48.98 7.76
CA ALA A 60 34.07 -48.93 9.21
C ALA A 60 32.88 -48.41 10.02
N ASP A 61 31.99 -47.62 9.39
CA ASP A 61 30.87 -46.99 10.05
C ASP A 61 29.57 -47.75 9.77
N SER A 62 28.67 -47.87 10.75
CA SER A 62 27.32 -48.45 10.53
C SER A 62 26.38 -47.53 9.74
N SER A 63 26.94 -46.58 8.97
CA SER A 63 26.21 -45.62 8.17
C SER A 63 26.12 -46.04 6.72
N CYS A 64 24.96 -45.80 6.11
CA CYS A 64 24.78 -45.99 4.68
C CYS A 64 25.75 -45.08 3.90
N PRO A 65 26.61 -45.60 3.03
CA PRO A 65 27.54 -44.76 2.26
C PRO A 65 26.85 -43.74 1.34
N VAL A 66 25.62 -43.99 0.93
CA VAL A 66 24.88 -43.14 -0.03
C VAL A 66 24.16 -41.99 0.66
N CYS A 67 23.48 -42.25 1.78
CA CYS A 67 22.69 -41.22 2.46
C CYS A 67 23.17 -40.90 3.88
N ARG A 68 24.30 -41.48 4.31
CA ARG A 68 24.86 -41.39 5.67
C ARG A 68 23.90 -41.77 6.80
N TYR A 69 22.79 -42.42 6.46
CA TYR A 69 21.82 -42.90 7.43
C TYR A 69 22.49 -43.95 8.32
N CYS A 70 22.71 -43.61 9.59
CA CYS A 70 23.34 -44.49 10.57
C CYS A 70 22.30 -45.50 11.08
N GLN A 71 22.56 -46.79 10.86
CA GLN A 71 21.69 -47.88 11.35
C GLN A 71 21.70 -47.99 12.88
N GLN A 72 22.71 -47.44 13.54
CA GLN A 72 22.78 -47.35 14.99
C GLN A 72 22.12 -46.03 15.43
N MET A 73 20.91 -46.13 15.99
CA MET A 73 20.37 -45.04 16.81
C MET A 73 21.37 -44.82 17.95
N PRO A 74 21.97 -43.62 18.11
CA PRO A 74 22.71 -43.34 19.34
C PRO A 74 21.72 -43.49 20.48
N GLU A 75 22.05 -44.36 21.45
CA GLU A 75 21.09 -44.91 22.42
C GLU A 75 20.34 -43.86 23.25
N LYS A 76 20.71 -42.58 23.20
CA LYS A 76 19.96 -41.45 23.77
C LYS A 76 20.18 -40.18 22.96
N SER A 77 19.44 -39.96 21.86
CA SER A 77 19.32 -38.62 21.28
C SER A 77 18.64 -37.71 22.30
N VAL A 78 19.16 -36.49 22.50
CA VAL A 78 18.56 -35.47 23.38
C VAL A 78 18.45 -34.14 22.64
N CYS A 79 17.51 -33.31 23.04
CA CYS A 79 17.39 -31.95 22.49
C CYS A 79 18.65 -31.14 22.83
N PHE A 80 19.23 -30.47 21.84
CA PHE A 80 20.45 -29.67 22.02
C PHE A 80 20.29 -28.53 23.04
N MET A 81 19.08 -28.00 23.20
CA MET A 81 18.81 -26.83 24.04
C MET A 81 18.33 -27.21 25.46
N CYS A 82 17.36 -28.11 25.58
CA CYS A 82 16.74 -28.45 26.86
C CYS A 82 17.06 -29.87 27.37
N GLN A 83 17.87 -30.63 26.62
CA GLN A 83 18.32 -31.99 26.97
C GLN A 83 17.19 -33.03 27.20
N THR A 84 15.95 -32.72 26.81
CA THR A 84 14.84 -33.67 26.84
C THR A 84 15.13 -34.85 25.91
N SER A 85 14.75 -36.06 26.30
CA SER A 85 14.89 -37.30 25.51
C SER A 85 13.60 -37.72 24.77
N GLU A 86 12.51 -36.98 24.96
CA GLU A 86 11.18 -37.28 24.45
C GLU A 86 10.78 -36.32 23.32
N ASN A 87 10.01 -36.83 22.35
CA ASN A 87 9.45 -36.06 21.24
C ASN A 87 10.51 -35.22 20.51
N LEU A 88 11.49 -35.93 19.95
CA LEU A 88 12.66 -35.35 19.32
C LEU A 88 12.54 -35.32 17.80
N TRP A 89 13.02 -34.21 17.25
CA TRP A 89 12.95 -33.87 15.85
C TRP A 89 14.34 -33.52 15.35
N ILE A 90 14.79 -34.18 14.28
CA ILE A 90 16.07 -33.89 13.65
C ILE A 90 15.85 -33.11 12.36
N CYS A 91 16.53 -31.97 12.22
CA CYS A 91 16.52 -31.20 10.99
C CYS A 91 17.23 -31.97 9.88
N LEU A 92 16.58 -32.18 8.73
CA LEU A 92 17.15 -32.93 7.61
C LEU A 92 18.21 -32.14 6.82
N ILE A 93 18.29 -30.83 7.02
CA ILE A 93 19.23 -29.96 6.30
C ILE A 93 20.57 -29.85 7.06
N CYS A 94 20.53 -29.73 8.39
CA CYS A 94 21.74 -29.48 9.19
C CYS A 94 21.95 -30.42 10.38
N GLY A 95 21.05 -31.39 10.60
CA GLY A 95 21.19 -32.37 11.69
C GLY A 95 20.91 -31.86 13.09
N PHE A 96 20.37 -30.64 13.25
CA PHE A 96 19.99 -30.09 14.56
C PHE A 96 18.89 -30.93 15.21
N VAL A 97 19.03 -31.29 16.50
CA VAL A 97 18.03 -32.06 17.25
C VAL A 97 17.29 -31.16 18.24
N GLY A 98 16.00 -30.93 17.97
CA GLY A 98 15.10 -30.11 18.79
C GLY A 98 13.94 -30.92 19.37
N CYS A 99 13.41 -30.50 20.51
CA CYS A 99 12.14 -31.02 21.02
C CYS A 99 10.94 -30.43 20.26
N GLY A 100 9.85 -31.19 20.18
CA GLY A 100 8.64 -30.82 19.45
C GLY A 100 7.84 -29.68 20.07
N ARG A 101 6.75 -29.31 19.36
CA ARG A 101 5.86 -28.17 19.68
C ARG A 101 5.21 -28.29 21.07
N TYR A 102 4.94 -29.52 21.52
CA TYR A 102 4.27 -29.81 22.79
C TYR A 102 5.20 -29.86 24.01
N LYS A 103 6.49 -29.61 23.80
CA LYS A 103 7.48 -29.36 24.86
C LYS A 103 7.88 -27.87 24.77
N GLU A 104 9.17 -27.58 24.61
CA GLU A 104 9.69 -26.21 24.48
C GLU A 104 9.76 -25.68 23.03
N GLY A 105 9.40 -26.51 22.03
CA GLY A 105 9.36 -26.09 20.63
C GLY A 105 10.72 -25.69 20.03
N HIS A 106 11.82 -26.34 20.43
CA HIS A 106 13.15 -26.03 19.89
C HIS A 106 13.30 -26.35 18.39
N ALA A 107 12.59 -27.36 17.90
CA ALA A 107 12.62 -27.70 16.47
C ALA A 107 11.96 -26.61 15.59
N VAL A 108 10.82 -26.05 16.04
CA VAL A 108 10.13 -24.97 15.32
C VAL A 108 10.89 -23.64 15.44
N ARG A 109 11.57 -23.39 16.57
CA ARG A 109 12.44 -22.21 16.73
C ARG A 109 13.62 -22.25 15.76
N HIS A 110 14.28 -23.42 15.67
CA HIS A 110 15.34 -23.66 14.71
C HIS A 110 14.91 -23.34 13.27
N TRP A 111 13.73 -23.81 12.85
CA TRP A 111 13.20 -23.46 11.53
C TRP A 111 13.03 -21.94 11.34
N LYS A 112 12.46 -21.23 12.32
CA LYS A 112 12.26 -19.77 12.21
C LYS A 112 13.58 -19.02 12.05
N GLU A 113 14.64 -19.47 12.72
CA GLU A 113 15.96 -18.84 12.71
C GLU A 113 16.77 -19.18 11.45
N THR A 114 16.77 -20.43 11.00
CA THR A 114 17.65 -20.90 9.91
C THR A 114 16.94 -21.14 8.58
N GLN A 115 15.61 -21.05 8.55
CA GLN A 115 14.78 -21.40 7.38
C GLN A 115 14.98 -22.83 6.89
N HIS A 116 15.31 -23.75 7.80
CA HIS A 116 15.35 -25.18 7.49
C HIS A 116 13.95 -25.80 7.61
N CYS A 117 13.26 -25.94 6.48
CA CYS A 117 11.84 -26.27 6.46
C CYS A 117 11.50 -27.73 6.79
N TYR A 118 12.47 -28.65 6.82
CA TYR A 118 12.22 -30.07 6.99
C TYR A 118 12.83 -30.65 8.25
N SER A 119 12.01 -31.35 9.04
CA SER A 119 12.46 -32.12 10.19
C SER A 119 11.80 -33.50 10.26
N LEU A 120 12.55 -34.49 10.72
CA LEU A 120 12.13 -35.87 10.90
C LEU A 120 11.82 -36.13 12.38
N GLU A 121 10.63 -36.64 12.67
CA GLU A 121 10.25 -37.12 14.00
C GLU A 121 10.96 -38.45 14.27
N LEU A 122 11.80 -38.53 15.32
CA LEU A 122 12.62 -39.71 15.58
C LEU A 122 11.80 -40.94 15.97
N GLU A 123 10.67 -40.75 16.65
CA GLU A 123 9.78 -41.84 17.10
C GLU A 123 9.03 -42.50 15.95
N THR A 124 8.51 -41.70 15.02
CA THR A 124 7.58 -42.19 13.98
C THR A 124 8.19 -42.21 12.58
N GLN A 125 9.40 -41.67 12.43
CA GLN A 125 10.11 -41.53 11.17
C GLN A 125 9.30 -40.78 10.09
N ARG A 126 8.38 -39.92 10.52
CA ARG A 126 7.62 -39.02 9.63
C ARG A 126 8.35 -37.70 9.46
N VAL A 127 8.30 -37.17 8.24
CA VAL A 127 8.89 -35.87 7.91
C VAL A 127 7.80 -34.80 7.98
N TRP A 128 8.09 -33.73 8.72
CA TRP A 128 7.26 -32.54 8.83
C TRP A 128 7.82 -31.42 7.95
N ASP A 129 6.94 -30.79 7.17
CA ASP A 129 7.20 -29.55 6.46
C ASP A 129 6.67 -28.36 7.28
N TYR A 130 7.59 -27.49 7.73
CA TYR A 130 7.21 -26.29 8.45
C TYR A 130 6.63 -25.18 7.56
N ALA A 131 6.97 -25.15 6.27
CA ALA A 131 6.45 -24.16 5.34
C ALA A 131 5.01 -24.51 4.90
N GLY A 132 4.76 -25.79 4.63
CA GLY A 132 3.44 -26.32 4.27
C GLY A 132 2.53 -26.66 5.45
N ASP A 133 3.05 -26.62 6.69
CA ASP A 133 2.38 -27.02 7.94
C ASP A 133 1.68 -28.38 7.86
N ASN A 134 2.33 -29.34 7.19
CA ASN A 134 1.80 -30.69 6.96
C ASN A 134 2.90 -31.77 7.03
N TYR A 135 2.47 -33.03 7.20
CA TYR A 135 3.38 -34.17 7.05
C TYR A 135 3.64 -34.45 5.56
N VAL A 136 4.91 -34.67 5.22
CA VAL A 136 5.30 -35.08 3.87
C VAL A 136 4.96 -36.55 3.68
N HIS A 137 4.02 -36.83 2.78
CA HIS A 137 3.69 -38.19 2.37
C HIS A 137 4.78 -38.73 1.42
N ARG A 138 5.29 -39.94 1.71
CA ARG A 138 6.28 -40.60 0.86
C ARG A 138 5.59 -41.11 -0.42
N LEU A 139 5.69 -40.34 -1.50
CA LEU A 139 5.35 -40.81 -2.84
C LEU A 139 6.50 -41.69 -3.34
N ILE A 140 6.38 -43.01 -3.24
CA ILE A 140 7.35 -43.92 -3.87
C ILE A 140 7.05 -43.95 -5.36
N GLN A 141 7.86 -43.25 -6.15
CA GLN A 141 7.80 -43.36 -7.59
C GLN A 141 8.33 -44.75 -7.99
N SER A 142 7.45 -45.64 -8.46
CA SER A 142 7.88 -46.86 -9.13
C SER A 142 8.75 -46.47 -10.32
N LYS A 143 9.98 -46.99 -10.39
CA LYS A 143 10.95 -46.68 -11.45
C LYS A 143 10.52 -47.14 -12.85
N THR A 144 9.37 -47.79 -13.01
CA THR A 144 8.95 -48.35 -14.30
C THR A 144 7.72 -47.72 -14.94
N ASP A 145 6.92 -46.88 -14.27
CA ASP A 145 5.69 -46.38 -14.94
C ASP A 145 5.08 -45.06 -14.46
N GLY A 146 5.79 -44.22 -13.68
CA GLY A 146 5.37 -42.83 -13.41
C GLY A 146 4.00 -42.58 -12.75
N LYS A 147 3.21 -43.62 -12.46
CA LYS A 147 1.90 -43.54 -11.82
C LYS A 147 2.05 -43.52 -10.31
N LEU A 148 1.56 -42.46 -9.69
CA LEU A 148 1.48 -42.31 -8.24
C LEU A 148 0.46 -43.32 -7.69
N VAL A 149 0.90 -44.24 -6.84
CA VAL A 149 0.02 -45.19 -6.15
C VAL A 149 0.22 -45.03 -4.66
N GLU A 150 -0.89 -44.77 -3.97
CA GLU A 150 -0.99 -44.70 -2.52
C GLU A 150 -0.93 -46.12 -1.95
N LEU A 151 0.13 -46.41 -1.20
CA LEU A 151 0.34 -47.73 -0.60
C LEU A 151 -0.69 -47.94 0.52
N HIS A 152 -1.77 -48.65 0.20
CA HIS A 152 -2.64 -49.23 1.20
C HIS A 152 -1.83 -50.30 1.94
N THR A 153 -1.67 -50.11 3.25
CA THR A 153 -1.04 -51.04 4.18
C THR A 153 -1.72 -52.41 4.06
N HIS A 154 -1.08 -53.35 3.38
CA HIS A 154 -1.52 -54.74 3.39
C HIS A 154 -1.41 -55.29 4.80
N CYS A 155 -2.52 -55.82 5.31
CA CYS A 155 -2.63 -56.46 6.60
C CYS A 155 -1.54 -57.51 6.78
N VAL A 156 -0.80 -57.37 7.87
CA VAL A 156 0.15 -58.36 8.38
C VAL A 156 -0.66 -59.51 8.96
N HIS A 157 -0.86 -60.58 8.19
CA HIS A 157 -1.10 -61.90 8.74
C HIS A 157 -0.04 -62.86 8.18
N ALA A 158 1.16 -62.75 8.73
CA ALA A 158 2.04 -63.91 8.87
C ALA A 158 1.51 -64.72 10.06
N VAL A 159 1.02 -65.93 9.82
CA VAL A 159 1.63 -67.19 10.26
C VAL A 159 0.77 -68.38 9.80
N ASP A 160 1.46 -69.43 9.37
CA ASP A 160 1.01 -70.81 9.15
C ASP A 160 0.07 -71.15 7.99
N GLY A 161 0.53 -72.17 7.26
CA GLY A 161 -0.05 -72.62 6.02
C GLY A 161 -1.42 -73.26 6.19
N CYS A 162 -2.31 -72.90 5.28
CA CYS A 162 -3.48 -73.70 4.94
C CYS A 162 -3.50 -73.89 3.43
N GLY A 163 -2.77 -74.91 2.98
CA GLY A 163 -3.11 -75.57 1.72
C GLY A 163 -4.43 -76.32 1.95
N SER A 164 -5.41 -76.09 1.07
CA SER A 164 -6.77 -76.62 1.11
C SER A 164 -7.78 -75.87 1.99
N CYS A 165 -8.13 -74.64 1.60
CA CYS A 165 -9.49 -74.16 1.80
C CYS A 165 -10.25 -74.26 0.48
N GLY A 166 -11.09 -75.30 0.36
CA GLY A 166 -12.06 -75.39 -0.72
C GLY A 166 -13.17 -74.37 -0.48
N CYS A 167 -13.09 -73.23 -1.15
CA CYS A 167 -14.18 -72.25 -1.20
C CYS A 167 -14.58 -71.98 -2.66
N MET A 168 -14.96 -73.05 -3.37
CA MET A 168 -15.84 -72.93 -4.54
C MET A 168 -17.27 -73.24 -4.09
N ASP A 169 -17.97 -72.23 -3.57
CA ASP A 169 -19.42 -72.00 -3.78
C ASP A 169 -19.93 -70.76 -2.98
N SER A 170 -19.24 -69.62 -3.05
CA SER A 170 -19.72 -68.37 -2.42
C SER A 170 -19.75 -67.16 -3.35
N GLY A 171 -19.47 -67.34 -4.64
CA GLY A 171 -19.47 -66.23 -5.61
C GLY A 171 -20.81 -65.48 -5.70
N ILE A 172 -21.94 -66.14 -5.41
CA ILE A 172 -23.28 -65.50 -5.44
C ILE A 172 -23.60 -64.84 -4.09
N SER A 173 -23.18 -65.42 -2.97
CA SER A 173 -23.38 -64.83 -1.64
C SER A 173 -22.45 -63.65 -1.38
N GLU A 174 -21.22 -63.69 -1.90
CA GLU A 174 -20.22 -62.64 -1.79
C GLU A 174 -20.54 -61.46 -2.71
N THR A 175 -21.02 -61.70 -3.94
CA THR A 175 -21.51 -60.63 -4.82
C THR A 175 -22.80 -59.98 -4.29
N LEU A 176 -23.71 -60.76 -3.68
CA LEU A 176 -24.89 -60.22 -3.01
C LEU A 176 -24.54 -59.40 -1.76
N LEU A 177 -23.57 -59.86 -0.95
CA LEU A 177 -23.06 -59.09 0.18
C LEU A 177 -22.36 -57.81 -0.29
N SER A 178 -21.53 -57.89 -1.32
CA SER A 178 -20.85 -56.73 -1.93
C SER A 178 -21.87 -55.71 -2.43
N SER A 179 -22.90 -56.16 -3.14
CA SER A 179 -23.98 -55.28 -3.62
C SER A 179 -24.72 -54.58 -2.48
N LYS A 180 -24.96 -55.28 -1.36
CA LYS A 180 -25.60 -54.67 -0.17
C LYS A 180 -24.68 -53.68 0.54
N VAL A 181 -23.38 -53.98 0.62
CA VAL A 181 -22.38 -53.07 1.17
C VAL A 181 -22.24 -51.83 0.29
N GLU A 182 -22.21 -51.99 -1.03
CA GLU A 182 -22.17 -50.89 -2.01
C GLU A 182 -23.41 -49.98 -1.89
N ALA A 183 -24.61 -50.56 -1.71
CA ALA A 183 -25.82 -49.79 -1.46
C ALA A 183 -25.73 -48.98 -0.16
N ILE A 184 -25.27 -49.59 0.94
CA ILE A 184 -25.08 -48.90 2.23
C ILE A 184 -24.02 -47.80 2.10
N VAL A 185 -22.92 -48.06 1.40
CA VAL A 185 -21.86 -47.06 1.15
C VAL A 185 -22.40 -45.90 0.32
N SER A 186 -23.25 -46.18 -0.69
CA SER A 186 -23.90 -45.14 -1.49
C SER A 186 -24.83 -44.28 -0.63
N GLU A 187 -25.70 -44.89 0.18
CA GLU A 187 -26.58 -44.17 1.10
C GLU A 187 -25.80 -43.34 2.13
N TYR A 188 -24.71 -43.89 2.66
CA TYR A 188 -23.82 -43.18 3.58
C TYR A 188 -23.15 -42.00 2.89
N ASN A 189 -22.67 -42.17 1.65
CA ASN A 189 -22.06 -41.10 0.87
C ASN A 189 -23.07 -39.99 0.54
N GLU A 190 -24.32 -40.34 0.21
CA GLU A 190 -25.39 -39.36 -0.01
C GLU A 190 -25.73 -38.60 1.27
N LEU A 191 -25.82 -39.28 2.41
CA LEU A 191 -26.04 -38.65 3.71
C LEU A 191 -24.88 -37.70 4.05
N LEU A 192 -23.64 -38.14 3.85
CA LEU A 192 -22.45 -37.33 4.10
C LEU A 192 -22.40 -36.12 3.17
N ALA A 193 -22.70 -36.29 1.88
CA ALA A 193 -22.78 -35.21 0.91
C ALA A 193 -23.85 -34.19 1.30
N THR A 194 -25.02 -34.65 1.71
CA THR A 194 -26.11 -33.79 2.20
C THR A 194 -25.68 -33.02 3.45
N GLN A 195 -24.98 -33.67 4.38
CA GLN A 195 -24.48 -33.02 5.59
C GLN A 195 -23.42 -31.96 5.28
N LEU A 196 -22.49 -32.24 4.37
CA LEU A 196 -21.47 -31.29 3.94
C LEU A 196 -22.09 -30.10 3.19
N GLU A 197 -23.09 -30.34 2.34
CA GLU A 197 -23.79 -29.26 1.64
C GLU A 197 -24.57 -28.38 2.62
N ASN A 198 -25.22 -28.96 3.63
CA ASN A 198 -25.88 -28.19 4.69
C ASN A 198 -24.89 -27.32 5.48
N GLN A 199 -23.71 -27.86 5.83
CA GLN A 199 -22.67 -27.08 6.52
C GLN A 199 -22.14 -25.95 5.64
N LYS A 200 -21.89 -26.24 4.36
CA LYS A 200 -21.45 -25.24 3.38
C LYS A 200 -22.47 -24.10 3.29
N GLN A 201 -23.75 -24.41 3.10
CA GLN A 201 -24.81 -23.40 3.01
C GLN A 201 -24.91 -22.54 4.26
N TYR A 202 -24.78 -23.14 5.45
CA TYR A 202 -24.77 -22.39 6.71
C TYR A 202 -23.62 -21.38 6.78
N PHE A 203 -22.39 -21.81 6.47
CA PHE A 203 -21.23 -20.92 6.51
C PHE A 203 -21.24 -19.88 5.39
N GLU A 204 -21.74 -20.24 4.20
CA GLU A 204 -21.94 -19.28 3.11
C GLU A 204 -22.95 -18.20 3.49
N ALA A 205 -24.08 -18.58 4.12
CA ALA A 205 -25.07 -17.63 4.62
C ALA A 205 -24.48 -16.71 5.70
N LEU A 206 -23.73 -17.26 6.66
CA LEU A 206 -23.08 -16.47 7.71
C LEU A 206 -22.03 -15.51 7.13
N LEU A 207 -21.23 -15.96 6.15
CA LEU A 207 -20.28 -15.10 5.45
C LEU A 207 -20.98 -14.00 4.66
N GLN A 208 -22.11 -14.31 4.02
CA GLN A 208 -22.91 -13.34 3.27
C GLN A 208 -23.50 -12.28 4.21
N GLU A 209 -24.03 -12.67 5.37
CA GLU A 209 -24.55 -11.74 6.37
C GLU A 209 -23.47 -10.78 6.88
N VAL A 210 -22.28 -11.29 7.21
CA VAL A 210 -21.15 -10.45 7.64
C VAL A 210 -20.70 -9.50 6.52
N LYS A 211 -20.67 -9.97 5.27
CA LYS A 211 -20.37 -9.12 4.11
C LYS A 211 -21.40 -8.02 3.93
N ASP A 212 -22.69 -8.33 4.04
CA ASP A 212 -23.77 -7.35 3.87
C ASP A 212 -23.76 -6.32 5.00
N GLU A 213 -23.53 -6.75 6.25
CA GLU A 213 -23.44 -5.83 7.39
C GLU A 213 -22.20 -4.93 7.32
N THR A 214 -21.06 -5.45 6.86
CA THR A 214 -19.86 -4.63 6.65
C THR A 214 -20.04 -3.68 5.46
N ALA A 215 -20.66 -4.10 4.37
CA ALA A 215 -21.03 -3.24 3.24
C ALA A 215 -22.01 -2.13 3.67
N ARG A 216 -23.00 -2.46 4.52
CA ARG A 216 -23.94 -1.49 5.07
C ARG A 216 -23.23 -0.45 5.95
N LYS A 217 -22.39 -0.89 6.90
CA LYS A 217 -21.60 -0.01 7.78
C LYS A 217 -20.67 0.91 7.00
N THR A 218 -19.96 0.37 6.01
CA THR A 218 -19.07 1.16 5.16
C THR A 218 -19.84 2.16 4.31
N SER A 219 -20.95 1.77 3.69
CA SER A 219 -21.84 2.67 2.94
C SER A 219 -22.40 3.79 3.83
N GLU A 220 -22.82 3.48 5.06
CA GLU A 220 -23.32 4.47 6.00
C GLU A 220 -22.21 5.46 6.44
N ALA A 221 -21.01 4.96 6.74
CA ALA A 221 -19.87 5.80 7.09
C ALA A 221 -19.47 6.72 5.92
N VAL A 222 -19.43 6.19 4.70
CA VAL A 222 -19.15 6.97 3.48
C VAL A 222 -20.21 8.04 3.26
N LYS A 223 -21.51 7.71 3.40
CA LYS A 223 -22.60 8.69 3.27
C LYS A 223 -22.49 9.81 4.30
N LYS A 224 -22.16 9.50 5.56
CA LYS A 224 -21.95 10.52 6.63
C LYS A 224 -20.77 11.44 6.33
N VAL A 225 -19.64 10.88 5.88
CA VAL A 225 -18.47 11.68 5.52
C VAL A 225 -18.75 12.55 4.29
N ALA A 226 -19.43 11.99 3.28
CA ALA A 226 -19.82 12.71 2.08
C ALA A 226 -20.78 13.87 2.41
N SER A 227 -21.83 13.63 3.19
CA SER A 227 -22.79 14.67 3.56
C SER A 227 -22.14 15.79 4.38
N GLN A 228 -21.27 15.47 5.34
CA GLN A 228 -20.52 16.48 6.09
C GLN A 228 -19.58 17.30 5.21
N LYS A 229 -18.87 16.67 4.26
CA LYS A 229 -18.00 17.39 3.31
C LYS A 229 -18.83 18.30 2.40
N THR A 230 -19.96 17.83 1.89
CA THR A 230 -20.86 18.64 1.05
C THR A 230 -21.37 19.87 1.82
N LEU A 231 -21.83 19.71 3.07
CA LEU A 231 -22.27 20.83 3.90
C LEU A 231 -21.14 21.84 4.17
N LYS A 232 -19.92 21.36 4.45
CA LYS A 232 -18.74 22.23 4.63
C LYS A 232 -18.39 23.00 3.35
N LEU A 233 -18.45 22.35 2.20
CA LEU A 233 -18.20 23.00 0.91
C LEU A 233 -19.28 24.02 0.57
N GLN A 234 -20.55 23.69 0.82
CA GLN A 234 -21.67 24.62 0.64
C GLN A 234 -21.54 25.86 1.53
N ALA A 235 -21.20 25.68 2.81
CA ALA A 235 -20.98 26.81 3.72
C ALA A 235 -19.79 27.69 3.31
N LYS A 236 -18.71 27.10 2.75
CA LYS A 236 -17.59 27.85 2.19
C LYS A 236 -17.99 28.62 0.94
N LEU A 237 -18.76 28.00 0.04
CA LEU A 237 -19.28 28.64 -1.17
C LEU A 237 -20.20 29.82 -0.82
N GLU A 238 -21.10 29.66 0.14
CA GLU A 238 -21.97 30.73 0.62
C GLU A 238 -21.18 31.90 1.24
N ARG A 239 -20.07 31.61 1.92
CA ARG A 239 -19.19 32.65 2.46
C ARG A 239 -18.48 33.42 1.35
N CYS A 240 -17.83 32.70 0.43
CA CYS A 240 -17.13 33.31 -0.70
C CYS A 240 -18.07 34.11 -1.62
N THR A 241 -19.31 33.65 -1.80
CA THR A 241 -20.31 34.39 -2.59
C THR A 241 -20.77 35.67 -1.90
N LYS A 242 -20.94 35.67 -0.57
CA LYS A 242 -21.23 36.90 0.20
C LYS A 242 -20.07 37.90 0.14
N GLU A 243 -18.85 37.43 0.33
CA GLU A 243 -17.64 38.26 0.24
C GLU A 243 -17.46 38.85 -1.16
N LYS A 244 -17.66 38.05 -2.21
CA LYS A 244 -17.65 38.53 -3.58
C LYS A 244 -18.68 39.64 -3.79
N LYS A 245 -19.95 39.43 -3.38
CA LYS A 245 -20.99 40.45 -3.50
C LYS A 245 -20.61 41.75 -2.79
N PHE A 246 -20.07 41.64 -1.57
CA PHE A 246 -19.60 42.81 -0.82
C PHE A 246 -18.47 43.56 -1.55
N LEU A 247 -17.49 42.84 -2.10
CA LEU A 247 -16.40 43.43 -2.87
C LEU A 247 -16.90 44.05 -4.18
N ASP A 248 -17.84 43.41 -4.87
CA ASP A 248 -18.47 43.93 -6.08
C ASP A 248 -19.22 45.25 -5.77
N ASP A 249 -20.02 45.29 -4.70
CA ASP A 249 -20.73 46.49 -4.25
C ASP A 249 -19.76 47.62 -3.85
N LEU A 250 -18.68 47.28 -3.13
CA LEU A 250 -17.65 48.26 -2.73
C LEU A 250 -16.93 48.82 -3.95
N ASN A 251 -16.55 47.96 -4.90
CA ASN A 251 -15.89 48.36 -6.14
C ASN A 251 -16.81 49.26 -6.99
N GLU A 252 -18.11 48.93 -7.08
CA GLU A 252 -19.09 49.76 -7.77
C GLU A 252 -19.22 51.15 -7.13
N ASN A 253 -19.28 51.22 -5.80
CA ASN A 253 -19.31 52.49 -5.07
C ASN A 253 -18.04 53.31 -5.28
N LEU A 254 -16.86 52.67 -5.19
CA LEU A 254 -15.58 53.32 -5.42
C LEU A 254 -15.42 53.79 -6.87
N ALA A 255 -15.98 53.08 -7.85
CA ALA A 255 -15.96 53.51 -9.25
C ALA A 255 -16.88 54.72 -9.51
N LYS A 256 -18.04 54.77 -8.85
CA LYS A 256 -19.00 55.89 -8.95
C LYS A 256 -18.50 57.15 -8.25
N ASN A 257 -17.81 57.02 -7.12
CA ASN A 257 -17.39 58.15 -6.29
C ASN A 257 -16.55 59.22 -7.05
N PRO A 258 -15.46 58.87 -7.78
CA PRO A 258 -14.72 59.82 -8.60
C PRO A 258 -15.56 60.51 -9.68
N GLN A 259 -16.51 59.79 -10.29
CA GLN A 259 -17.37 60.38 -11.32
C GLN A 259 -18.30 61.44 -10.72
N VAL A 260 -18.87 61.15 -9.54
CA VAL A 260 -19.70 62.11 -8.81
C VAL A 260 -18.89 63.36 -8.45
N TRP A 261 -17.66 63.21 -7.94
CA TRP A 261 -16.81 64.36 -7.61
C TRP A 261 -16.38 65.14 -8.85
N LYS A 262 -16.05 64.45 -9.95
CA LYS A 262 -15.70 65.10 -11.22
C LYS A 262 -16.84 65.98 -11.72
N VAL A 263 -18.08 65.49 -11.70
CA VAL A 263 -19.26 66.26 -12.09
C VAL A 263 -19.47 67.46 -11.16
N LYS A 264 -19.34 67.27 -9.83
CA LYS A 264 -19.47 68.36 -8.86
C LYS A 264 -18.42 69.46 -9.05
N ILE A 265 -17.16 69.08 -9.27
CA ILE A 265 -16.07 70.03 -9.52
C ILE A 265 -16.38 70.87 -10.76
N LEU A 266 -16.77 70.24 -11.88
CA LEU A 266 -17.14 70.94 -13.11
C LEU A 266 -18.32 71.89 -12.91
N GLN A 267 -19.34 71.49 -12.15
CA GLN A 267 -20.49 72.35 -11.83
C GLN A 267 -20.07 73.56 -10.97
N MET A 268 -19.18 73.36 -9.99
CA MET A 268 -18.66 74.47 -9.18
C MET A 268 -17.82 75.43 -10.03
N GLU A 269 -16.90 74.93 -10.86
CA GLU A 269 -16.08 75.74 -11.77
C GLU A 269 -16.95 76.57 -12.72
N GLU A 270 -18.03 75.99 -13.27
CA GLU A 270 -18.94 76.73 -14.15
C GLU A 270 -19.71 77.83 -13.39
N SER A 271 -20.16 77.54 -12.17
CA SER A 271 -20.86 78.52 -11.33
C SER A 271 -19.94 79.69 -10.92
N GLU A 272 -18.69 79.38 -10.59
CA GLU A 272 -17.67 80.37 -10.25
C GLU A 272 -17.34 81.24 -11.46
N LYS A 273 -17.16 80.64 -12.63
CA LYS A 273 -16.93 81.38 -13.89
C LYS A 273 -18.08 82.33 -14.22
N LYS A 274 -19.33 81.92 -14.00
CA LYS A 274 -20.52 82.80 -14.17
C LYS A 274 -20.51 83.95 -13.16
N ALA A 275 -20.15 83.68 -11.91
CA ALA A 275 -20.05 84.71 -10.87
C ALA A 275 -18.91 85.71 -11.14
N LEU A 276 -17.76 85.23 -11.63
CA LEU A 276 -16.64 86.08 -12.05
C LEU A 276 -17.04 87.01 -13.18
N LYS A 277 -17.65 86.48 -14.25
CA LYS A 277 -18.17 87.30 -15.36
C LYS A 277 -19.11 88.40 -14.88
N LEU A 278 -20.05 88.07 -13.99
CA LEU A 278 -21.00 89.06 -13.47
C LEU A 278 -20.32 90.14 -12.61
N LYS A 279 -19.25 89.79 -11.88
CA LYS A 279 -18.43 90.76 -11.15
C LYS A 279 -17.62 91.64 -12.12
N ASP A 280 -17.01 91.05 -13.14
CA ASP A 280 -16.25 91.77 -14.16
C ASP A 280 -17.15 92.76 -14.92
N ASP A 281 -18.35 92.33 -15.33
CA ASP A 281 -19.35 93.19 -15.99
C ASP A 281 -19.75 94.37 -15.08
N LYS A 282 -19.90 94.11 -13.76
CA LYS A 282 -20.21 95.15 -12.77
C LYS A 282 -19.04 96.10 -12.55
N ILE A 283 -17.80 95.59 -12.53
CA ILE A 283 -16.59 96.41 -12.44
C ILE A 283 -16.51 97.33 -13.66
N GLN A 284 -16.66 96.79 -14.87
CA GLN A 284 -16.68 97.60 -16.10
C GLN A 284 -17.76 98.68 -16.07
N MET A 285 -18.97 98.35 -15.60
CA MET A 285 -20.04 99.33 -15.43
C MET A 285 -19.67 100.44 -14.44
N LEU A 286 -19.11 100.08 -13.28
CA LEU A 286 -18.68 101.04 -12.26
C LEU A 286 -17.49 101.89 -12.73
N GLU A 287 -16.55 101.31 -13.45
CA GLU A 287 -15.42 102.02 -14.08
C GLU A 287 -15.94 103.04 -15.10
N GLN A 288 -16.92 102.66 -15.93
CA GLN A 288 -17.53 103.57 -16.89
C GLN A 288 -18.31 104.70 -16.19
N GLN A 289 -19.02 104.40 -15.11
CA GLN A 289 -19.66 105.43 -14.28
C GLN A 289 -18.62 106.40 -13.66
N LEU A 290 -17.50 105.89 -13.16
CA LEU A 290 -16.40 106.72 -12.65
C LEU A 290 -15.78 107.59 -13.75
N HIS A 291 -15.53 107.02 -14.94
CA HIS A 291 -15.05 107.76 -16.10
C HIS A 291 -15.99 108.90 -16.50
N ASP A 292 -17.29 108.63 -16.59
CA ASP A 292 -18.31 109.64 -16.88
C ASP A 292 -18.36 110.75 -15.82
N LEU A 293 -18.25 110.38 -14.54
CA LEU A 293 -18.21 111.35 -13.43
C LEU A 293 -16.95 112.21 -13.48
N MET A 294 -15.78 111.63 -13.74
CA MET A 294 -14.52 112.37 -13.91
C MET A 294 -14.60 113.36 -15.06
N ALA A 295 -15.13 112.96 -16.22
CA ALA A 295 -15.30 113.84 -17.37
C ALA A 295 -16.22 115.03 -17.06
N ARG A 296 -17.31 114.81 -16.30
CA ARG A 296 -18.21 115.90 -15.87
C ARG A 296 -17.54 116.86 -14.87
N LEU A 297 -16.70 116.34 -13.98
CA LEU A 297 -15.94 117.17 -13.02
C LEU A 297 -14.84 118.00 -13.70
N GLU A 298 -14.18 117.47 -14.73
CA GLU A 298 -13.18 118.20 -15.53
C GLU A 298 -13.81 119.35 -16.32
N VAL A 299 -15.00 119.14 -16.91
CA VAL A 299 -15.75 120.19 -17.61
C VAL A 299 -16.25 121.28 -16.65
N GLY A 300 -16.52 120.93 -15.38
CA GLY A 300 -16.90 121.90 -14.34
C GLY A 300 -15.75 122.75 -13.78
N LYS A 301 -14.50 122.53 -14.20
CA LYS A 301 -13.29 123.11 -13.57
C LYS A 301 -12.56 124.21 -14.37
N LEU A 302 -13.21 124.84 -15.35
CA LEU A 302 -12.71 126.06 -15.98
C LEU A 302 -13.53 127.28 -15.50
N PRO A 303 -12.95 128.46 -15.17
CA PRO A 303 -11.53 128.87 -15.16
C PRO A 303 -11.05 129.56 -13.85
N THR A 304 -9.76 129.52 -13.51
CA THR A 304 -8.88 130.65 -13.06
C THR A 304 -7.52 130.16 -12.55
N GLU A 305 -6.56 131.09 -12.59
CA GLU A 305 -5.12 130.96 -12.46
C GLU A 305 -4.56 130.56 -11.08
N GLN A 306 -3.31 130.06 -11.16
CA GLN A 306 -2.14 130.26 -10.29
C GLN A 306 -2.04 129.75 -8.84
N ASP A 307 -0.84 129.18 -8.64
CA ASP A 307 0.06 129.17 -7.48
C ASP A 307 -0.18 128.26 -6.26
N GLY A 308 0.89 127.52 -5.92
CA GLY A 308 1.41 127.56 -4.56
C GLY A 308 1.54 126.25 -3.80
N SER A 309 2.80 125.80 -3.69
CA SER A 309 3.42 125.23 -2.48
C SER A 309 3.22 123.75 -2.13
N ALA A 310 4.38 123.10 -2.01
CA ALA A 310 4.61 121.79 -1.41
C ALA A 310 4.19 121.71 0.06
N THR A 311 3.77 120.52 0.51
CA THR A 311 4.24 119.96 1.79
C THR A 311 4.00 118.45 1.84
N SER A 312 5.05 117.73 2.22
CA SER A 312 5.07 116.30 2.54
C SER A 312 4.37 116.05 3.88
N THR A 313 3.61 114.97 4.01
CA THR A 313 3.51 114.26 5.30
C THR A 313 3.12 112.80 5.10
N ALA A 314 3.98 111.93 5.61
CA ALA A 314 3.77 110.49 5.73
C ALA A 314 2.70 110.18 6.79
N ILE A 315 1.84 109.19 6.52
CA ILE A 315 1.08 108.48 7.57
C ILE A 315 1.14 106.97 7.30
N THR A 316 1.94 106.36 8.17
CA THR A 316 1.99 104.98 8.68
C THR A 316 0.89 103.99 8.34
N GLU A 317 1.36 102.79 7.97
CA GLU A 317 0.65 101.51 7.89
C GLU A 317 -0.01 101.10 9.21
N ALA A 318 -1.19 100.46 9.11
CA ALA A 318 -1.75 99.60 10.14
C ALA A 318 -2.17 98.26 9.49
N PRO A 319 -1.79 97.09 10.04
CA PRO A 319 -2.04 95.81 9.40
C PRO A 319 -3.42 95.26 9.76
N ILE A 320 -4.13 94.74 8.75
CA ILE A 320 -5.35 93.94 8.95
C ILE A 320 -4.93 92.48 9.16
N HIS A 321 -5.35 91.97 10.31
CA HIS A 321 -5.17 90.62 10.82
C HIS A 321 -5.78 89.57 9.85
N VAL A 322 -4.94 88.71 9.29
CA VAL A 322 -5.37 87.47 8.64
C VAL A 322 -5.40 86.37 9.70
N GLN A 323 -6.59 85.84 9.99
CA GLN A 323 -6.72 84.59 10.76
C GLN A 323 -6.51 83.41 9.81
N SER A 324 -5.38 82.73 9.96
CA SER A 324 -5.16 81.39 9.43
C SER A 324 -5.93 80.39 10.28
N ILE A 325 -6.86 79.66 9.67
CA ILE A 325 -7.35 78.38 10.19
C ILE A 325 -6.76 77.30 9.29
N SER A 326 -5.65 76.73 9.76
CA SER A 326 -5.05 75.51 9.22
C SER A 326 -5.76 74.30 9.84
N SER A 327 -6.25 73.42 8.98
CA SER A 327 -6.62 72.04 9.31
C SER A 327 -5.37 71.18 9.48
N LEU A 328 -5.39 70.29 10.48
CA LEU A 328 -4.97 68.86 10.45
C LEU A 328 -4.81 68.32 11.88
N PRO A 329 -5.45 67.19 12.23
CA PRO A 329 -4.91 66.25 13.19
C PRO A 329 -4.05 65.20 12.49
N SER A 330 -2.89 64.95 13.06
CA SER A 330 -1.94 63.89 12.75
C SER A 330 -2.38 62.58 13.43
N ASP A 331 -2.60 61.53 12.64
CA ASP A 331 -2.71 60.16 13.14
C ASP A 331 -1.31 59.57 13.36
N THR A 332 -1.02 59.28 14.63
CA THR A 332 0.11 58.46 15.06
C THR A 332 -0.32 57.01 15.27
N GLU A 333 0.61 56.12 14.97
CA GLU A 333 0.60 54.67 15.02
C GLU A 333 0.05 54.01 16.31
N GLY A 334 -0.42 52.76 16.15
CA GLY A 334 -0.06 51.66 17.05
C GLY A 334 -1.18 51.08 17.92
N GLY A 335 -1.48 49.79 17.73
CA GLY A 335 -2.36 49.08 18.68
C GLY A 335 -2.77 47.67 18.29
N VAL A 336 -1.86 46.71 18.49
CA VAL A 336 -2.10 45.27 18.51
C VAL A 336 -3.17 44.89 19.55
N LYS A 337 -4.23 44.19 19.13
CA LYS A 337 -4.73 42.92 19.71
C LYS A 337 -5.91 42.35 18.94
#